data_AF-A0A853SSK4-F1
#
_entry.id   AF-A0A853SSK4-F1
#
_cell.length_a   1.000
_cell.length_b   1.000
_cell.length_c   1.000
_cell.angle_alpha   90.00
_cell.angle_beta   90.00
_cell.angle_gamma   90.00
#
_symmetry.space_group_name_H-M   'P 1'
#
loop_
_entity.id
_entity.type
_entity.pdbx_description
1 polymer ?
#
loop_
_entity_poly.entity_id
_entity_poly.type
_entity_poly.pdbx_seq_one_letter_code
_entity_poly.pdbx_strand_id
1 'polypeptide(L)'
;MPNLRFTAHFPIQKRKSTFPPVGQASEFYHVASGALHVAVDIPAGEIYAVAQAEAEVSAELHAWLMSSTVSVKSYPAELASVLGSLDGAARRVVEAIKYFLIRPDIFDNALGMAANFTWSDGEGEEKFVPIPPETSSSAMVTFSTGGAAAMQVGLDKGYRPLIGMRHLFRAMQESEPRFRWIDITIALELAIKEALIRKHPEIELLILEMPSPPLTKLYDKIMKHYLGEKSPYLAVIKTGMETRNKLLHRPDGVVITETQAADYLREAHKAINHVFSLLYPEWSVAKGMTSGFYTNTGKTT
;
A
#
# COMPACT_ATOMS: atom_id res chain seq x y z
N MET A 1 18.91 17.52 -24.65
CA MET A 1 19.15 16.11 -24.98
C MET A 1 17.80 15.49 -25.40
N PRO A 2 17.72 14.28 -25.99
CA PRO A 2 16.42 13.69 -26.35
C PRO A 2 15.56 13.45 -25.09
N ASN A 3 14.26 13.72 -25.20
CA ASN A 3 13.29 13.43 -24.14
C ASN A 3 12.51 12.18 -24.55
N LEU A 4 12.55 11.13 -23.73
CA LEU A 4 11.88 9.87 -24.01
C LEU A 4 10.81 9.58 -22.96
N ARG A 5 9.72 8.97 -23.41
CA ARG A 5 8.70 8.40 -22.53
C ARG A 5 8.97 6.92 -22.33
N PHE A 6 8.98 6.46 -21.09
CA PHE A 6 9.06 5.07 -20.69
C PHE A 6 7.73 4.67 -20.02
N THR A 7 7.18 3.52 -20.39
CA THR A 7 5.95 2.97 -19.79
C THR A 7 6.27 1.58 -19.25
N ALA A 8 5.71 1.24 -18.09
CA ALA A 8 5.88 -0.05 -17.45
C ALA A 8 4.54 -0.57 -16.94
N HIS A 9 4.14 -1.74 -17.43
CA HIS A 9 2.92 -2.41 -17.00
C HIS A 9 3.28 -3.54 -16.03
N PHE A 10 2.85 -3.40 -14.77
CA PHE A 10 3.11 -4.38 -13.72
C PHE A 10 1.83 -5.14 -13.37
N PRO A 11 1.74 -6.44 -13.72
CA PRO A 11 0.61 -7.24 -13.27
C PRO A 11 0.67 -7.44 -11.75
N ILE A 12 -0.47 -7.24 -11.08
CA ILE A 12 -0.58 -7.45 -9.63
C ILE A 12 -0.92 -8.92 -9.35
N GLN A 13 -0.08 -9.64 -8.60
CA GLN A 13 -0.30 -11.04 -8.24
C GLN A 13 -1.11 -11.22 -6.95
N LYS A 14 -1.95 -12.26 -6.91
CA LYS A 14 -2.74 -12.68 -5.73
C LYS A 14 -2.31 -14.05 -5.22
N ARG A 15 -2.54 -14.30 -3.93
CA ARG A 15 -2.67 -15.67 -3.40
C ARG A 15 -3.84 -16.36 -4.10
N LYS A 16 -3.68 -17.62 -4.52
CA LYS A 16 -4.82 -18.45 -5.00
C LYS A 16 -5.90 -18.43 -3.91
N SER A 17 -7.01 -17.75 -4.18
CA SER A 17 -8.19 -17.72 -3.31
C SER A 17 -9.44 -18.03 -4.14
N THR A 18 -10.43 -18.63 -3.50
CA THR A 18 -11.62 -19.24 -4.11
C THR A 18 -12.78 -18.26 -4.35
N PHE A 19 -12.53 -16.95 -4.38
CA PHE A 19 -13.61 -15.95 -4.50
C PHE A 19 -13.91 -15.54 -5.95
N PRO A 20 -15.19 -15.33 -6.32
CA PRO A 20 -15.57 -15.00 -7.68
C PRO A 20 -15.30 -13.53 -8.04
N PRO A 21 -15.08 -13.22 -9.33
CA PRO A 21 -14.83 -11.85 -9.80
C PRO A 21 -16.12 -11.02 -9.81
N VAL A 22 -16.01 -9.73 -9.49
CA VAL A 22 -17.13 -8.76 -9.54
C VAL A 22 -16.80 -7.67 -10.58
N GLY A 23 -17.58 -7.61 -11.67
CA GLY A 23 -17.91 -6.41 -12.46
C GLY A 23 -16.80 -5.61 -13.17
N GLN A 24 -16.99 -5.36 -14.47
CA GLN A 24 -16.11 -4.52 -15.31
C GLN A 24 -16.43 -3.02 -15.22
N ALA A 25 -15.38 -2.21 -15.21
CA ALA A 25 -15.36 -0.85 -15.74
C ALA A 25 -13.92 -0.51 -16.16
N SER A 26 -13.77 0.17 -17.30
CA SER A 26 -12.50 0.67 -17.83
C SER A 26 -12.57 2.19 -17.91
N GLU A 27 -11.73 2.90 -17.14
CA GLU A 27 -11.53 4.34 -17.25
C GLU A 27 -10.05 4.67 -17.03
N PHE A 28 -9.51 5.54 -17.89
CA PHE A 28 -8.16 6.08 -17.77
C PHE A 28 -8.22 7.38 -16.95
N TYR A 29 -7.37 7.50 -15.93
CA TYR A 29 -7.21 8.74 -15.18
C TYR A 29 -5.81 9.31 -15.43
N HIS A 30 -5.74 10.47 -16.07
CA HIS A 30 -4.51 11.18 -16.40
C HIS A 30 -4.39 12.46 -15.57
N VAL A 31 -3.24 12.73 -14.92
CA VAL A 31 -2.71 14.09 -14.72
C VAL A 31 -1.17 14.05 -14.58
N ALA A 32 -0.52 15.14 -14.97
CA ALA A 32 0.92 15.35 -15.00
C ALA A 32 1.47 16.11 -13.78
N SER A 33 2.61 15.64 -13.27
CA SER A 33 3.65 16.52 -12.75
C SER A 33 5.02 15.86 -12.92
N GLY A 34 5.89 16.53 -13.69
CA GLY A 34 7.32 16.25 -13.94
C GLY A 34 7.86 14.84 -13.64
N ALA A 35 7.90 14.02 -14.68
CA ALA A 35 8.77 12.85 -14.87
C ALA A 35 8.35 11.47 -14.36
N LEU A 36 7.31 11.28 -13.54
CA LEU A 36 6.84 9.92 -13.16
C LEU A 36 5.33 9.89 -12.84
N HIS A 37 4.55 9.31 -13.74
CA HIS A 37 3.12 9.03 -13.63
C HIS A 37 2.90 7.60 -13.12
N VAL A 38 1.87 7.39 -12.30
CA VAL A 38 1.43 6.04 -11.98
C VAL A 38 -0.09 5.99 -11.99
N ALA A 39 -0.65 5.08 -12.78
CA ALA A 39 -2.07 4.85 -12.92
C ALA A 39 -2.43 3.42 -12.52
N VAL A 40 -3.67 3.22 -12.12
CA VAL A 40 -4.28 1.89 -11.99
C VAL A 40 -5.08 1.66 -13.26
N ASP A 41 -4.67 0.69 -14.07
CA ASP A 41 -5.41 0.30 -15.27
C ASP A 41 -6.17 -1.01 -15.03
N ILE A 42 -7.40 -1.08 -15.56
CA ILE A 42 -8.34 -2.19 -15.37
C ILE A 42 -8.92 -2.67 -16.71
N PRO A 43 -8.10 -3.18 -17.64
CA PRO A 43 -8.61 -3.78 -18.85
C PRO A 43 -9.19 -5.16 -18.55
N ALA A 44 -10.44 -5.40 -18.99
CA ALA A 44 -11.09 -6.73 -19.00
C ALA A 44 -11.04 -7.54 -17.69
N GLY A 45 -10.97 -6.88 -16.52
CA GLY A 45 -10.94 -7.54 -15.20
C GLY A 45 -9.54 -7.89 -14.69
N GLU A 46 -8.48 -7.49 -15.38
CA GLU A 46 -7.10 -7.56 -14.90
C GLU A 46 -6.68 -6.21 -14.33
N ILE A 47 -5.79 -6.20 -13.34
CA ILE A 47 -5.29 -4.95 -12.77
C ILE A 47 -3.80 -4.85 -12.93
N TYR A 48 -3.44 -3.72 -13.50
CA TYR A 48 -2.08 -3.31 -13.71
C TYR A 48 -1.81 -2.07 -12.87
N ALA A 49 -0.67 -2.08 -12.18
CA ALA A 49 -0.02 -0.83 -11.86
C ALA A 49 0.71 -0.39 -13.13
N VAL A 50 0.33 0.75 -13.68
CA VAL A 50 0.99 1.34 -14.85
C VAL A 50 1.85 2.48 -14.35
N ALA A 51 3.17 2.36 -14.47
CA ALA A 51 4.08 3.47 -14.20
C ALA A 51 4.58 4.03 -15.53
N GLN A 52 4.61 5.35 -15.68
CA GLN A 52 5.17 6.01 -16.85
C GLN A 52 6.15 7.08 -16.39
N ALA A 53 7.25 7.27 -17.11
CA ALA A 53 8.22 8.30 -16.80
C ALA A 53 8.60 9.04 -18.08
N GLU A 54 8.65 10.36 -18.02
CA GLU A 54 9.27 11.17 -19.07
C GLU A 54 10.64 11.59 -18.58
N ALA A 55 11.68 11.19 -19.29
CA ALA A 55 13.06 11.43 -18.88
C ALA A 55 13.84 12.02 -20.05
N GLU A 56 14.51 13.14 -19.79
CA GLU A 56 15.61 13.60 -20.64
C GLU A 56 16.76 12.60 -20.48
N VAL A 57 17.17 11.99 -21.58
CA VAL A 57 18.22 10.97 -21.59
C VAL A 57 19.44 11.40 -22.38
N SER A 58 20.59 10.82 -22.05
CA SER A 58 21.82 11.01 -22.82
C SER A 58 21.64 10.60 -24.30
N ALA A 59 22.43 11.23 -25.17
CA ALA A 59 22.45 10.87 -26.60
C ALA A 59 22.92 9.42 -26.79
N GLU A 60 23.80 8.95 -25.89
CA GLU A 60 24.30 7.59 -25.81
C GLU A 60 23.19 6.59 -25.50
N LEU A 61 22.36 6.85 -24.50
CA LEU A 61 21.21 5.98 -24.17
C LEU A 61 20.19 5.97 -25.30
N HIS A 62 19.89 7.12 -25.91
CA HIS A 62 18.98 7.19 -27.05
C HIS A 62 19.49 6.39 -28.25
N ALA A 63 20.76 6.54 -28.62
CA ALA A 63 21.38 5.76 -29.69
C ALA A 63 21.41 4.26 -29.37
N TRP A 64 21.64 3.89 -28.11
CA TRP A 64 21.58 2.52 -27.65
C TRP A 64 20.17 1.93 -27.79
N LEU A 65 19.12 2.63 -27.36
CA LEU A 65 17.73 2.18 -27.48
C LEU A 65 17.32 2.00 -28.95
N MET A 66 17.79 2.86 -29.85
CA MET A 66 17.50 2.78 -31.28
C MET A 66 18.23 1.63 -32.00
N SER A 67 19.39 1.20 -31.50
CA SER A 67 20.23 0.18 -32.13
C SER A 67 20.17 -1.21 -31.48
N SER A 68 19.63 -1.30 -30.26
CA SER A 68 19.63 -2.54 -29.49
C SER A 68 18.58 -3.53 -29.95
N THR A 69 19.01 -4.77 -30.20
CA THR A 69 18.15 -5.95 -30.32
C THR A 69 18.03 -6.67 -28.97
N VAL A 70 17.01 -7.53 -28.81
CA VAL A 70 16.48 -8.15 -27.57
C VAL A 70 17.49 -8.85 -26.61
N SER A 71 18.79 -8.92 -26.93
CA SER A 71 19.81 -9.56 -26.08
C SER A 71 21.05 -8.68 -25.94
N VAL A 72 21.19 -8.02 -24.78
CA VAL A 72 22.37 -7.20 -24.45
C VAL A 72 22.99 -7.71 -23.13
N LYS A 73 24.32 -7.81 -23.08
CA LYS A 73 25.06 -8.33 -21.91
C LYS A 73 25.15 -7.36 -20.74
N SER A 74 24.93 -6.06 -20.98
CA SER A 74 25.02 -5.00 -19.98
C SER A 74 24.14 -3.82 -20.37
N TYR A 75 23.47 -3.21 -19.39
CA TYR A 75 22.59 -2.06 -19.58
C TYR A 75 23.31 -0.74 -19.24
N PRO A 76 23.00 0.36 -19.94
CA PRO A 76 23.42 1.69 -19.51
C PRO A 76 22.91 1.98 -18.09
N ALA A 77 23.75 2.56 -17.23
CA ALA A 77 23.40 2.87 -15.84
C ALA A 77 22.19 3.83 -15.74
N GLU A 78 22.08 4.75 -16.70
CA GLU A 78 20.95 5.67 -16.83
C GLU A 78 19.62 4.93 -17.05
N LEU A 79 19.60 3.89 -17.89
CA LEU A 79 18.42 3.04 -18.09
C LEU A 79 18.02 2.34 -16.79
N ALA A 80 18.99 1.79 -16.05
CA ALA A 80 18.73 1.16 -14.75
C ALA A 80 18.09 2.13 -13.74
N SER A 81 18.51 3.41 -13.76
CA SER A 81 17.92 4.46 -12.91
C SER A 81 16.45 4.75 -13.28
N VAL A 82 16.14 4.83 -14.57
CA VAL A 82 14.76 5.04 -15.05
C VAL A 82 13.87 3.85 -14.67
N LEU A 83 14.34 2.62 -14.94
CA LEU A 83 13.60 1.40 -14.60
C LEU A 83 13.38 1.26 -13.09
N GLY A 84 14.37 1.59 -12.27
CA GLY A 84 14.23 1.59 -10.81
C GLY A 84 13.21 2.61 -10.31
N SER A 85 13.11 3.77 -10.95
CA SER A 85 12.09 4.78 -10.64
C SER A 85 10.68 4.26 -10.96
N LEU A 86 10.51 3.57 -12.10
CA LEU A 86 9.25 2.95 -12.52
C LEU A 86 8.82 1.83 -11.56
N ASP A 87 9.73 0.92 -11.17
CA ASP A 87 9.46 -0.12 -10.16
C ASP A 87 9.05 0.49 -8.82
N GLY A 88 9.80 1.51 -8.36
CA GLY A 88 9.46 2.23 -7.12
C GLY A 88 8.09 2.90 -7.18
N ALA A 89 7.65 3.37 -8.35
CA ALA A 89 6.32 3.90 -8.57
C ALA A 89 5.23 2.82 -8.49
N ALA A 90 5.43 1.71 -9.19
CA ALA A 90 4.49 0.60 -9.18
C ALA A 90 4.34 -0.02 -7.79
N ARG A 91 5.41 -0.10 -7.00
CA ARG A 91 5.37 -0.55 -5.60
C ARG A 91 4.44 0.32 -4.78
N ARG A 92 4.50 1.65 -4.95
CA ARG A 92 3.60 2.57 -4.22
C ARG A 92 2.15 2.29 -4.55
N VAL A 93 1.83 2.01 -5.82
CA VAL A 93 0.46 1.65 -6.22
C VAL A 93 0.04 0.34 -5.60
N VAL A 94 0.85 -0.72 -5.71
CA VAL A 94 0.52 -2.03 -5.11
C VAL A 94 0.32 -1.92 -3.61
N GLU A 95 1.18 -1.18 -2.91
CA GLU A 95 1.02 -0.92 -1.48
C GLU A 95 -0.25 -0.13 -1.18
N ALA A 96 -0.55 0.90 -1.96
CA ALA A 96 -1.76 1.70 -1.79
C ALA A 96 -3.03 0.84 -1.98
N ILE A 97 -3.08 0.04 -3.03
CA ILE A 97 -4.16 -0.92 -3.30
C ILE A 97 -4.26 -1.93 -2.15
N LYS A 98 -3.13 -2.52 -1.76
CA LYS A 98 -3.08 -3.53 -0.70
C LYS A 98 -3.64 -2.98 0.59
N TYR A 99 -3.08 -1.89 1.09
CA TYR A 99 -3.34 -1.43 2.45
C TYR A 99 -4.59 -0.56 2.56
N PHE A 100 -4.82 0.35 1.60
CA PHE A 100 -5.97 1.24 1.66
C PHE A 100 -7.27 0.58 1.18
N LEU A 101 -7.20 -0.51 0.40
CA LEU A 101 -8.39 -1.28 0.00
C LEU A 101 -8.53 -2.60 0.76
N ILE A 102 -7.70 -2.82 1.78
CA ILE A 102 -7.78 -3.99 2.66
C ILE A 102 -7.71 -5.29 1.85
N ARG A 103 -6.66 -5.44 1.05
CA ARG A 103 -6.48 -6.58 0.13
C ARG A 103 -5.40 -7.54 0.63
N PRO A 104 -5.70 -8.36 1.67
CA PRO A 104 -4.74 -9.31 2.24
C PRO A 104 -4.35 -10.42 1.25
N ASP A 105 -5.10 -10.57 0.16
CA ASP A 105 -4.82 -11.47 -0.95
C ASP A 105 -3.64 -11.01 -1.82
N ILE A 106 -3.22 -9.74 -1.71
CA ILE A 106 -2.06 -9.18 -2.43
C ILE A 106 -0.78 -9.45 -1.62
N PHE A 107 0.20 -10.09 -2.26
CA PHE A 107 1.51 -10.35 -1.66
C PHE A 107 2.34 -9.07 -1.44
N ASP A 108 3.30 -9.08 -0.52
CA ASP A 108 4.26 -7.97 -0.38
C ASP A 108 5.20 -7.85 -1.59
N ASN A 109 5.41 -8.96 -2.31
CA ASN A 109 6.09 -9.01 -3.61
C ASN A 109 5.09 -9.18 -4.77
N ALA A 110 3.89 -8.59 -4.67
CA ALA A 110 2.84 -8.77 -5.67
C ALA A 110 3.14 -8.15 -7.04
N LEU A 111 4.16 -7.30 -7.17
CA LEU A 111 4.68 -6.97 -8.49
C LEU A 111 5.31 -8.23 -9.07
N GLY A 112 4.72 -8.77 -10.14
CA GLY A 112 5.35 -9.85 -10.89
C GLY A 112 6.75 -9.42 -11.33
N MET A 113 7.69 -10.38 -11.39
CA MET A 113 9.06 -10.11 -11.85
C MET A 113 9.13 -9.62 -13.31
N ALA A 114 8.05 -9.80 -14.09
CA ALA A 114 7.98 -9.34 -15.47
C ALA A 114 7.04 -8.13 -15.59
N ALA A 115 7.61 -6.94 -15.42
CA ALA A 115 6.98 -5.75 -15.95
C ALA A 115 7.28 -5.66 -17.45
N ASN A 116 6.27 -5.37 -18.25
CA ASN A 116 6.48 -5.05 -19.66
C ASN A 116 6.93 -3.59 -19.73
N PHE A 117 8.21 -3.39 -20.05
CA PHE A 117 8.77 -2.06 -20.24
C PHE A 117 8.74 -1.69 -21.73
N THR A 118 8.11 -0.56 -22.04
CA THR A 118 8.10 0.05 -23.36
C THR A 118 8.67 1.47 -23.30
N TRP A 119 9.07 2.00 -24.45
CA TRP A 119 9.54 3.37 -24.59
C TRP A 119 9.09 3.98 -25.93
N SER A 120 8.96 5.31 -25.98
CA SER A 120 8.69 6.08 -27.20
C SER A 120 9.37 7.45 -27.17
N ASP A 121 9.49 8.08 -28.34
CA ASP A 121 9.98 9.46 -28.52
C ASP A 121 8.88 10.52 -28.33
N GLY A 122 7.69 10.11 -27.86
CA GLY A 122 6.55 10.98 -27.60
C GLY A 122 5.53 11.09 -28.74
N GLU A 123 5.91 10.80 -29.99
CA GLU A 123 5.03 10.88 -31.17
C GLU A 123 4.96 9.57 -31.99
N GLY A 124 5.81 8.58 -31.68
CA GLY A 124 5.86 7.28 -32.35
C GLY A 124 5.23 6.09 -31.61
N GLU A 125 5.29 4.92 -32.25
CA GLU A 125 4.87 3.63 -31.66
C GLU A 125 5.69 3.28 -30.41
N GLU A 126 5.03 2.71 -29.40
CA GLU A 126 5.72 2.17 -28.22
C GLU A 126 6.56 0.95 -28.61
N LYS A 127 7.86 1.00 -28.27
CA LYS A 127 8.83 -0.07 -28.53
C LYS A 127 9.19 -0.76 -27.22
N PHE A 128 9.37 -2.08 -27.25
CA PHE A 128 9.84 -2.80 -26.06
C PHE A 128 11.27 -2.38 -25.70
N VAL A 129 11.52 -2.22 -24.40
CA VAL A 129 12.89 -2.12 -23.88
C VAL A 129 13.51 -3.52 -23.99
N PRO A 130 14.73 -3.68 -24.55
CA PRO A 130 15.35 -4.99 -24.78
C PRO A 130 15.89 -5.61 -23.48
N ILE A 131 14.97 -6.06 -22.63
CA ILE A 131 15.22 -6.77 -21.37
C ILE A 131 14.77 -8.23 -21.58
N PRO A 132 15.53 -9.25 -21.13
CA PRO A 132 15.14 -10.63 -21.28
C PRO A 132 13.76 -10.87 -20.65
N PRO A 133 12.86 -11.60 -21.33
CA PRO A 133 11.57 -11.93 -20.77
C PRO A 133 11.77 -12.86 -19.57
N GLU A 134 11.51 -12.37 -18.37
CA GLU A 134 11.26 -13.24 -17.24
C GLU A 134 9.80 -13.70 -17.32
N THR A 135 9.54 -15.00 -17.18
CA THR A 135 8.17 -15.53 -17.21
C THR A 135 7.38 -15.02 -16.00
N SER A 136 6.20 -14.45 -16.21
CA SER A 136 5.29 -14.02 -15.14
C SER A 136 3.97 -14.79 -15.15
N SER A 137 3.43 -14.94 -13.95
CA SER A 137 2.01 -15.22 -13.70
C SER A 137 1.35 -13.96 -13.16
N SER A 138 0.12 -13.65 -13.55
CA SER A 138 -0.67 -12.54 -12.99
C SER A 138 -1.94 -13.07 -12.32
N ALA A 139 -2.59 -12.26 -11.47
CA ALA A 139 -3.91 -12.61 -10.93
C ALA A 139 -4.86 -11.40 -10.93
N MET A 140 -6.09 -11.62 -11.36
CA MET A 140 -7.11 -10.57 -11.57
C MET A 140 -7.62 -9.97 -10.26
N VAL A 141 -7.72 -8.64 -10.20
CA VAL A 141 -8.45 -7.90 -9.17
C VAL A 141 -9.60 -7.14 -9.86
N THR A 142 -10.70 -6.82 -9.18
CA THR A 142 -11.69 -5.87 -9.71
C THR A 142 -11.90 -4.70 -8.74
N PHE A 143 -12.13 -3.51 -9.28
CA PHE A 143 -12.47 -2.30 -8.53
C PHE A 143 -13.86 -1.82 -8.92
N SER A 144 -14.50 -1.07 -8.01
CA SER A 144 -15.53 -0.13 -8.42
C SER A 144 -14.90 1.13 -9.03
N THR A 145 -15.56 1.74 -10.01
CA THR A 145 -15.10 2.96 -10.72
C THR A 145 -14.76 4.09 -9.75
N GLY A 146 -15.56 4.28 -8.69
CA GLY A 146 -15.28 5.31 -7.67
C GLY A 146 -14.05 5.04 -6.80
N GLY A 147 -13.62 3.77 -6.66
CA GLY A 147 -12.44 3.40 -5.87
C GLY A 147 -11.12 3.74 -6.56
N ALA A 148 -11.06 3.61 -7.88
CA ALA A 148 -9.86 3.89 -8.68
C ALA A 148 -9.55 5.40 -8.70
N ALA A 149 -10.55 6.24 -9.02
CA ALA A 149 -10.39 7.70 -9.01
C ALA A 149 -9.94 8.23 -7.64
N ALA A 150 -10.56 7.71 -6.57
CA ALA A 150 -10.19 8.09 -5.22
C ALA A 150 -8.76 7.63 -4.87
N MET A 151 -8.34 6.44 -5.30
CA MET A 151 -6.95 5.97 -5.13
C MET A 151 -5.94 6.88 -5.83
N GLN A 152 -6.25 7.29 -7.06
CA GLN A 152 -5.39 8.17 -7.86
C GLN A 152 -5.10 9.48 -7.13
N VAL A 153 -6.12 10.12 -6.54
CA VAL A 153 -5.95 11.33 -5.72
C VAL A 153 -4.96 11.12 -4.58
N GLY A 154 -4.97 9.94 -3.95
CA GLY A 154 -4.03 9.62 -2.88
C GLY A 154 -2.60 9.48 -3.41
N LEU A 155 -2.43 8.79 -4.54
CA LEU A 155 -1.13 8.61 -5.19
C LEU A 155 -0.52 9.93 -5.64
N ASP A 156 -1.33 10.80 -6.27
CA ASP A 156 -0.90 12.11 -6.76
C ASP A 156 -0.43 13.01 -5.61
N LYS A 157 -1.09 12.90 -4.44
CA LYS A 157 -0.69 13.61 -3.22
C LYS A 157 0.45 12.94 -2.46
N GLY A 158 0.97 11.83 -2.96
CA GLY A 158 2.05 11.08 -2.33
C GLY A 158 1.64 10.41 -1.02
N TYR A 159 0.35 10.10 -0.84
CA TYR A 159 -0.15 9.42 0.35
C TYR A 159 0.37 7.99 0.41
N ARG A 160 0.81 7.61 1.61
CA ARG A 160 1.44 6.31 1.84
C ARG A 160 0.73 5.59 2.97
N PRO A 161 0.57 4.26 2.88
CA PRO A 161 0.17 3.46 4.01
C PRO A 161 1.12 3.70 5.20
N LEU A 162 0.60 3.65 6.42
CA LEU A 162 1.41 3.62 7.63
C LEU A 162 2.09 2.25 7.72
N ILE A 163 3.33 2.19 8.17
CA ILE A 163 4.07 0.99 8.56
C ILE A 163 3.22 0.10 9.47
N GLY A 164 2.44 0.70 10.38
CA GLY A 164 1.49 -0.04 11.22
C GLY A 164 0.51 -0.91 10.42
N MET A 165 0.11 -0.52 9.20
CA MET A 165 -0.74 -1.35 8.33
C MET A 165 -0.03 -2.62 7.84
N ARG A 166 1.28 -2.57 7.63
CA ARG A 166 2.06 -3.78 7.27
C ARG A 166 2.03 -4.80 8.40
N HIS A 167 2.20 -4.33 9.64
CA HIS A 167 2.10 -5.18 10.83
C HIS A 167 0.68 -5.70 11.04
N LEU A 168 -0.34 -4.88 10.77
CA LEU A 168 -1.73 -5.30 10.85
C LEU A 168 -2.03 -6.42 9.85
N PHE A 169 -1.56 -6.31 8.61
CA PHE A 169 -1.73 -7.34 7.58
C PHE A 169 -0.96 -8.62 7.90
N ARG A 170 0.23 -8.50 8.50
CA ARG A 170 0.93 -9.67 9.05
C ARG A 170 0.09 -10.35 10.12
N ALA A 171 -0.49 -9.59 11.04
CA ALA A 171 -1.38 -10.13 12.06
C ALA A 171 -2.60 -10.85 11.44
N MET A 172 -3.17 -10.34 10.35
CA MET A 172 -4.28 -11.02 9.64
C MET A 172 -3.91 -12.42 9.15
N GLN A 173 -2.62 -12.69 8.91
CA GLN A 173 -2.13 -13.97 8.42
C GLN A 173 -1.61 -14.87 9.55
N GLU A 174 -1.51 -14.36 10.78
CA GLU A 174 -1.05 -15.12 11.94
C GLU A 174 -2.11 -16.12 12.38
N SER A 175 -1.79 -17.41 12.34
CA SER A 175 -2.71 -18.49 12.71
C SER A 175 -2.98 -18.58 14.21
N GLU A 176 -2.02 -18.17 15.05
CA GLU A 176 -2.13 -18.29 16.50
C GLU A 176 -2.76 -17.03 17.12
N PRO A 177 -3.97 -17.13 17.73
CA PRO A 177 -4.69 -15.98 18.27
C PRO A 177 -3.88 -15.14 19.26
N ARG A 178 -3.03 -15.79 20.07
CA ARG A 178 -2.14 -15.09 21.01
C ARG A 178 -1.18 -14.15 20.30
N PHE A 179 -0.46 -14.63 19.30
CA PHE A 179 0.52 -13.83 18.57
C PHE A 179 -0.17 -12.79 17.69
N ARG A 180 -1.32 -13.14 17.11
CA ARG A 180 -2.16 -12.19 16.37
C ARG A 180 -2.53 -10.99 17.23
N TRP A 181 -2.97 -11.19 18.47
CA TRP A 181 -3.30 -10.10 19.39
C TRP A 181 -2.12 -9.17 19.65
N ILE A 182 -0.94 -9.75 19.92
CA ILE A 182 0.28 -8.99 20.19
C ILE A 182 0.65 -8.14 18.97
N ASP A 183 0.63 -8.74 17.78
CA ASP A 183 0.96 -8.05 16.53
C ASP A 183 -0.04 -6.93 16.19
N ILE A 184 -1.33 -7.11 16.47
CA ILE A 184 -2.35 -6.05 16.33
C ILE A 184 -2.02 -4.86 17.25
N THR A 185 -1.63 -5.11 18.50
CA THR A 185 -1.27 -4.03 19.42
C THR A 185 -0.01 -3.28 18.96
N ILE A 186 0.98 -3.99 18.40
CA ILE A 186 2.18 -3.38 17.81
C ILE A 186 1.80 -2.52 16.59
N ALA A 187 0.90 -3.03 15.73
CA ALA A 187 0.42 -2.29 14.57
C ALA A 187 -0.22 -0.95 14.94
N LEU A 188 -1.05 -0.93 16.00
CA LEU A 188 -1.65 0.31 16.53
C LEU A 188 -0.58 1.29 17.01
N GLU A 189 0.40 0.82 17.77
CA GLU A 189 1.47 1.68 18.30
C GLU A 189 2.31 2.31 17.18
N LEU A 190 2.70 1.51 16.18
CA LEU A 190 3.46 2.02 15.04
C LEU A 190 2.64 2.99 14.20
N ALA A 191 1.36 2.69 13.95
CA ALA A 191 0.50 3.54 13.14
C ALA A 191 0.35 4.94 13.75
N ILE A 192 0.06 5.06 15.04
CA ILE A 192 -0.13 6.38 15.66
C ILE A 192 1.19 7.16 15.74
N LYS A 193 2.31 6.52 16.08
CA LYS A 193 3.62 7.19 16.15
C LYS A 193 4.01 7.76 14.80
N GLU A 194 3.91 6.94 13.76
CA GLU A 194 4.26 7.37 12.42
C GLU A 194 3.32 8.48 11.94
N ALA A 195 2.02 8.40 12.21
CA ALA A 195 1.08 9.46 11.84
C ALA A 195 1.41 10.78 12.55
N LEU A 196 1.79 10.73 13.83
CA LEU A 196 2.25 11.90 14.58
C LEU A 196 3.51 12.51 13.96
N ILE A 197 4.53 11.69 13.63
CA ILE A 197 5.76 12.14 12.97
C ILE A 197 5.46 12.75 11.60
N ARG A 198 4.61 12.11 10.79
CA ARG A 198 4.26 12.62 9.47
C ARG A 198 3.53 13.97 9.52
N LYS A 199 2.69 14.19 10.53
CA LYS A 199 1.96 15.45 10.70
C LYS A 199 2.81 16.53 11.35
N HIS A 200 3.67 16.14 12.28
CA HIS A 200 4.52 16.98 13.11
C HIS A 200 5.96 16.46 13.12
N PRO A 201 6.75 16.69 12.06
CA PRO A 201 8.12 16.18 11.98
C PRO A 201 9.02 16.68 13.13
N GLU A 202 8.70 17.83 13.72
CA GLU A 202 9.44 18.42 14.82
C GLU A 202 9.47 17.57 16.11
N ILE A 203 8.54 16.62 16.26
CA ILE A 203 8.51 15.70 17.41
C ILE A 203 9.14 14.34 17.14
N GLU A 204 9.72 14.12 15.95
CA GLU A 204 10.31 12.84 15.56
C GLU A 204 11.38 12.36 16.54
N LEU A 205 12.36 13.22 16.85
CA LEU A 205 13.43 12.88 17.79
C LEU A 205 12.87 12.48 19.16
N LEU A 206 11.83 13.18 19.64
CA LEU A 206 11.19 12.86 20.91
C LEU A 206 10.53 11.48 20.87
N ILE A 207 9.85 11.13 19.77
CA ILE A 207 9.17 9.84 19.60
C ILE A 207 10.18 8.69 19.49
N LEU A 208 11.34 8.91 18.87
CA LEU A 208 12.36 7.90 18.65
C LEU A 208 13.24 7.66 19.89
N GLU A 209 13.65 8.72 20.58
CA GLU A 209 14.67 8.64 21.64
C GLU A 209 14.07 8.48 23.04
N MET A 210 12.80 8.83 23.25
CA MET A 210 12.15 8.70 24.55
C MET A 210 11.38 7.40 24.68
N PRO A 211 11.25 6.85 25.91
CA PRO A 211 10.31 5.79 26.19
C PRO A 211 8.91 6.18 25.70
N SER A 212 8.35 5.35 24.84
CA SER A 212 7.03 5.63 24.26
C SER A 212 5.99 5.82 25.36
N PRO A 213 5.16 6.87 25.28
CA PRO A 213 3.97 6.96 26.11
C PRO A 213 3.10 5.71 25.94
N PRO A 214 2.32 5.33 26.98
CA PRO A 214 1.32 4.27 26.86
C PRO A 214 0.39 4.51 25.68
N LEU A 215 0.00 3.45 24.98
CA LEU A 215 -0.84 3.51 23.78
C LEU A 215 -2.15 4.27 24.00
N THR A 216 -2.73 4.13 25.19
CA THR A 216 -3.94 4.88 25.59
C THR A 216 -3.72 6.38 25.64
N LYS A 217 -2.54 6.86 26.05
CA LYS A 217 -2.21 8.30 26.02
C LYS A 217 -1.94 8.77 24.60
N LEU A 218 -1.30 7.94 23.77
CA LEU A 218 -1.04 8.23 22.36
C LEU A 218 -2.36 8.50 21.62
N TYR A 219 -3.35 7.61 21.75
CA TYR A 219 -4.65 7.73 21.07
C TYR A 219 -5.67 8.66 21.78
N ASP A 220 -5.34 9.20 22.95
CA ASP A 220 -6.20 10.14 23.71
C ASP A 220 -5.63 11.55 23.63
N LYS A 221 -4.91 11.99 24.66
CA LYS A 221 -4.45 13.37 24.83
C LYS A 221 -3.45 13.80 23.76
N ILE A 222 -2.53 12.90 23.37
CA ILE A 222 -1.48 13.22 22.40
C ILE A 222 -2.09 13.35 21.00
N MET A 223 -2.88 12.37 20.56
CA MET A 223 -3.58 12.45 19.28
C MET A 223 -4.52 13.65 19.22
N LYS A 224 -5.26 13.95 20.30
CA LYS A 224 -6.11 15.15 20.33
C LYS A 224 -5.31 16.44 20.17
N HIS A 225 -4.13 16.52 20.79
CA HIS A 225 -3.29 17.71 20.71
C HIS A 225 -2.72 17.93 19.31
N TYR A 226 -2.18 16.88 18.68
CA TYR A 226 -1.48 16.98 17.39
C TYR A 226 -2.38 16.77 16.18
N LEU A 227 -3.37 15.89 16.27
CA LEU A 227 -4.29 15.55 15.16
C LEU A 227 -5.70 16.12 15.36
N GLY A 228 -5.94 16.90 16.42
CA GLY A 228 -7.19 17.62 16.68
C GLY A 228 -8.28 16.82 17.39
N GLU A 229 -8.25 15.48 17.29
CA GLU A 229 -9.29 14.60 17.84
C GLU A 229 -8.72 13.42 18.64
N LYS A 230 -9.49 12.94 19.63
CA LYS A 230 -9.17 11.70 20.36
C LYS A 230 -9.78 10.50 19.64
N SER A 231 -9.27 9.30 19.88
CA SER A 231 -9.79 8.10 19.23
C SER A 231 -11.16 7.73 19.81
N PRO A 232 -12.17 7.43 18.98
CA PRO A 232 -13.42 6.85 19.48
C PRO A 232 -13.21 5.39 19.95
N TYR A 233 -12.09 4.77 19.59
CA TYR A 233 -11.76 3.37 19.90
C TYR A 233 -10.91 3.20 21.18
N LEU A 234 -10.84 4.22 22.05
CA LEU A 234 -9.97 4.20 23.24
C LEU A 234 -10.21 3.01 24.19
N ALA A 235 -11.46 2.61 24.40
CA ALA A 235 -11.79 1.48 25.26
C ALA A 235 -11.20 0.16 24.74
N VAL A 236 -11.28 -0.05 23.42
CA VAL A 236 -10.71 -1.22 22.76
C VAL A 236 -9.19 -1.20 22.83
N ILE A 237 -8.57 -0.06 22.55
CA ILE A 237 -7.11 0.11 22.62
C ILE A 237 -6.58 -0.16 24.02
N LYS A 238 -7.27 0.34 25.06
CA LYS A 238 -6.92 0.08 26.46
C LYS A 238 -6.97 -1.42 26.78
N THR A 239 -8.07 -2.07 26.43
CA THR A 239 -8.26 -3.52 26.64
C THR A 239 -7.19 -4.33 25.90
N GLY A 240 -6.89 -3.94 24.65
CA GLY A 240 -5.84 -4.52 23.83
C GLY A 240 -4.47 -4.49 24.50
N MET A 241 -4.06 -3.31 24.98
CA MET A 241 -2.79 -3.08 25.69
C MET A 241 -2.69 -3.90 26.98
N GLU A 242 -3.74 -3.89 27.81
CA GLU A 242 -3.77 -4.67 29.07
C GLU A 242 -3.67 -6.17 28.79
N THR A 243 -4.36 -6.66 27.77
CA THR A 243 -4.35 -8.06 27.35
C THR A 243 -2.98 -8.45 26.80
N ARG A 244 -2.38 -7.64 25.93
CA ARG A 244 -1.01 -7.84 25.41
C ARG A 244 0.01 -7.95 26.55
N ASN A 245 -0.08 -7.09 27.57
CA ASN A 245 0.80 -7.18 28.73
C ASN A 245 0.62 -8.48 29.50
N LYS A 246 -0.62 -8.95 29.68
CA LYS A 246 -0.87 -10.27 30.30
C LYS A 246 -0.29 -11.40 29.45
N LEU A 247 -0.48 -11.40 28.13
CA LEU A 247 0.02 -12.46 27.23
C LEU A 247 1.56 -12.54 27.18
N LEU A 248 2.25 -11.42 27.38
CA LEU A 248 3.71 -11.38 27.42
C LEU A 248 4.29 -11.80 28.78
N HIS A 249 3.65 -11.39 29.88
CA HIS A 249 4.17 -11.63 31.22
C HIS A 249 3.59 -12.87 31.91
N ARG A 250 2.47 -13.41 31.41
CA ARG A 250 1.77 -14.58 31.94
C ARG A 250 1.30 -15.47 30.77
N PRO A 251 2.22 -16.22 30.14
CA PRO A 251 1.93 -17.03 28.94
C PRO A 251 0.70 -17.94 29.08
N ASP A 252 0.52 -18.53 30.26
CA ASP A 252 -0.54 -19.50 30.53
C ASP A 252 -1.75 -18.88 31.25
N GLY A 253 -1.70 -17.58 31.55
CA GLY A 253 -2.70 -16.90 32.38
C GLY A 253 -3.90 -16.33 31.60
N VAL A 254 -3.80 -16.24 30.27
CA VAL A 254 -4.86 -15.72 29.40
C VAL A 254 -4.88 -16.52 28.11
N VAL A 255 -6.02 -17.12 27.80
CA VAL A 255 -6.29 -17.77 26.51
C VAL A 255 -7.11 -16.82 25.65
N ILE A 256 -6.62 -16.55 24.43
CA ILE A 256 -7.33 -15.73 23.43
C ILE A 256 -7.98 -16.68 22.44
N THR A 257 -9.28 -16.51 22.22
CA THR A 257 -9.98 -17.27 21.18
C THR A 257 -9.79 -16.63 19.81
N GLU A 258 -9.99 -17.42 18.76
CA GLU A 258 -9.97 -16.94 17.36
C GLU A 258 -10.93 -15.77 17.15
N THR A 259 -12.15 -15.86 17.69
CA THR A 259 -13.17 -14.79 17.62
C THR A 259 -12.69 -13.51 18.30
N GLN A 260 -12.08 -13.62 19.49
CA GLN A 260 -11.56 -12.45 20.21
C GLN A 260 -10.45 -11.75 19.42
N ALA A 261 -9.51 -12.51 18.84
CA ALA A 261 -8.45 -11.95 18.03
C ALA A 261 -8.99 -11.30 16.75
N ALA A 262 -9.98 -11.92 16.08
CA ALA A 262 -10.62 -11.36 14.89
C ALA A 262 -11.42 -10.09 15.18
N ASP A 263 -12.15 -10.03 16.29
CA ASP A 263 -12.87 -8.83 16.71
C ASP A 263 -11.90 -7.69 17.05
N TYR A 264 -10.81 -7.99 17.76
CA TYR A 264 -9.79 -6.99 18.07
C TYR A 264 -9.09 -6.47 16.81
N LEU A 265 -8.80 -7.34 15.85
CA LEU A 265 -8.26 -6.97 14.53
C LEU A 265 -9.17 -5.96 13.82
N ARG A 266 -10.49 -6.24 13.77
CA ARG A 266 -11.47 -5.37 13.13
C ARG A 266 -11.51 -3.99 13.79
N GLU A 267 -11.53 -3.93 15.11
CA GLU A 267 -11.57 -2.65 15.83
C GLU A 267 -10.24 -1.89 15.74
N ALA A 268 -9.11 -2.59 15.74
CA ALA A 268 -7.80 -1.99 15.52
C ALA A 268 -7.67 -1.39 14.12
N HIS A 269 -8.20 -2.09 13.11
CA HIS A 269 -8.28 -1.59 11.74
C HIS A 269 -9.07 -0.28 11.68
N LYS A 270 -10.25 -0.22 12.32
CA LYS A 270 -11.04 1.02 12.40
C LYS A 270 -10.30 2.14 13.12
N ALA A 271 -9.53 1.83 14.16
CA ALA A 271 -8.73 2.82 14.88
C ALA A 271 -7.60 3.39 14.01
N ILE A 272 -6.93 2.56 13.20
CA ILE A 272 -5.90 3.02 12.25
C ILE A 272 -6.55 3.85 11.12
N ASN A 273 -7.71 3.44 10.63
CA ASN A 273 -8.47 4.23 9.65
C ASN A 273 -8.87 5.59 10.18
N HIS A 274 -9.26 5.69 11.45
CA HIS A 274 -9.51 6.97 12.08
C HIS A 274 -8.26 7.85 12.06
N VAL A 275 -7.08 7.30 12.36
CA VAL A 275 -5.80 8.04 12.25
C VAL A 275 -5.56 8.51 10.81
N PHE A 276 -5.80 7.67 9.79
CA PHE A 276 -5.71 8.09 8.39
C PHE A 276 -6.67 9.22 8.05
N SER A 277 -7.91 9.19 8.56
CA SER A 277 -8.90 10.22 8.29
C SER A 277 -8.51 11.59 8.85
N LEU A 278 -7.71 11.61 9.92
CA LEU A 278 -7.14 12.84 10.49
C LEU A 278 -5.87 13.27 9.75
N LEU A 279 -5.07 12.30 9.30
CA LEU A 279 -3.83 12.57 8.56
C LEU A 279 -4.10 13.09 7.14
N TYR A 280 -5.13 12.55 6.48
CA TYR A 280 -5.52 12.82 5.08
C TYR A 280 -7.01 13.22 4.98
N PRO A 281 -7.42 14.35 5.58
CA PRO A 281 -8.84 14.70 5.78
C PRO A 281 -9.62 15.00 4.50
N GLU A 282 -8.97 15.27 3.38
CA GLU A 282 -9.62 15.44 2.10
C GLU A 282 -9.85 14.13 1.34
N TRP A 283 -9.24 13.03 1.79
CA TRP A 283 -9.17 11.81 1.01
C TRP A 283 -10.38 10.92 1.28
N SER A 284 -11.26 10.77 0.29
CA SER A 284 -12.52 10.03 0.43
C SER A 284 -12.29 8.55 0.78
N VAL A 285 -11.19 7.95 0.34
CA VAL A 285 -10.80 6.57 0.69
C VAL A 285 -10.56 6.43 2.20
N ALA A 286 -9.87 7.40 2.82
CA ALA A 286 -9.66 7.42 4.27
C ALA A 286 -10.97 7.54 5.06
N LYS A 287 -12.00 8.20 4.49
CA LYS A 287 -13.33 8.34 5.10
C LYS A 287 -14.20 7.09 4.91
N GLY A 288 -14.24 6.53 3.70
CA GLY A 288 -15.08 5.37 3.34
C GLY A 288 -14.62 4.04 3.95
N MET A 289 -13.36 3.94 4.35
CA MET A 289 -12.80 2.78 5.04
C MET A 289 -13.41 2.49 6.44
N THR A 290 -14.24 3.38 6.97
CA THR A 290 -14.90 3.23 8.27
C THR A 290 -16.24 2.50 8.20
N SER A 291 -16.87 2.37 7.03
CA SER A 291 -18.27 1.96 6.90
C SER A 291 -18.56 0.67 6.12
N GLY A 292 -17.59 0.08 5.39
CA GLY A 292 -17.95 -0.82 4.27
C GLY A 292 -17.64 -2.32 4.33
N PHE A 293 -16.58 -2.81 4.98
CA PHE A 293 -15.96 -4.07 4.49
C PHE A 293 -16.00 -5.31 5.39
N TYR A 294 -16.52 -5.25 6.62
CA TYR A 294 -16.56 -6.41 7.53
C TYR A 294 -17.94 -7.08 7.66
N THR A 295 -18.92 -6.77 6.81
CA THR A 295 -20.28 -7.32 6.93
C THR A 295 -20.47 -8.74 6.38
N ASN A 296 -19.42 -9.41 5.88
CA ASN A 296 -19.59 -10.71 5.20
C ASN A 296 -18.60 -11.82 5.59
N THR A 297 -18.27 -11.96 6.88
CA THR A 297 -17.55 -13.15 7.40
C THR A 297 -18.29 -13.92 8.48
N GLY A 298 -19.62 -13.76 8.61
CA GLY A 298 -20.35 -14.36 9.71
C GLY A 298 -21.79 -14.74 9.45
N LYS A 299 -22.10 -15.46 8.36
CA LYS A 299 -23.29 -16.32 8.27
C LYS A 299 -23.02 -17.53 7.37
N THR A 300 -22.46 -18.58 7.97
CA THR A 300 -22.78 -19.94 7.56
C THR A 300 -24.12 -20.31 8.19
N THR A 301 -25.15 -20.38 7.37
CA THR A 301 -26.35 -21.20 7.61
C THR A 301 -26.40 -22.24 6.52
#